data_AF-I3K5V5-F1
#
_entry.id   AF-I3K5V5-F1
#
_cell.length_a   1.000
_cell.length_b   1.000
_cell.length_c   1.000
_cell.angle_alpha   90.00
_cell.angle_beta   90.00
_cell.angle_gamma   90.00
#
_symmetry.space_group_name_H-M   'P 1'
#
loop_
_entity.id
_entity.type
_entity.pdbx_description
1 polymer ?
#
loop_
_entity_poly.entity_id
_entity_poly.type
_entity_poly.pdbx_seq_one_letter_code
_entity_poly.pdbx_strand_id
1 'polypeptide(L)'
;MPDQENTSREGENETSKVLRGVGRDKRCEWKKLCGSEFSIICSLVAMDKRRTRNMMPGLLFSPLCLTVIWFLSWSLCPSCAQIWTDEVSGEQYGRLESNVTLACNNSEIRLPVSWHLSHSTVLPWHQVTPNGSLVLLHANHSAQGTYSCYDNSGRFLRSIKLRLGHPPGRLTISCQVPNHTHVRCSWVETVKTFLPAEYNASFSNGKEWSPCIVDVTQKHCDVVHPAFWQPIHTLRITETNALGSKNTTASVKLHELLKPDPPESVLVKELEGYPKKLLISWRFPSSWPQHDAFPLIFHIRYRPQGSMFWSEIYSLDNSIVIWDALAGHLHQVQVRTRDEINAESQWSEWSPLLFGRPWEDYITPEPDVEPEDIFTLPTKSKPEASTPKSRGSKHGDEGNLGLVILLVLFSVVILTTIFSLIFVVWMRQRRRDHATKQELTSMVKMKSIPI
;
A
#
# COMPACT_ATOMS: atom_id res chain seq x y z
N MET A 1 -71.97 -0.63 -45.07
CA MET A 1 -72.26 -1.30 -43.78
C MET A 1 -70.97 -1.96 -43.30
N PRO A 2 -70.63 -1.82 -42.00
CA PRO A 2 -69.35 -1.17 -41.64
C PRO A 2 -68.66 -1.82 -40.40
N ASP A 3 -67.68 -1.28 -39.66
CA ASP A 3 -66.82 -0.05 -39.64
C ASP A 3 -65.36 -0.53 -39.34
N GLN A 4 -64.24 0.18 -39.52
CA GLN A 4 -63.89 1.58 -39.84
C GLN A 4 -63.90 2.61 -38.67
N GLU A 5 -62.88 2.59 -37.80
CA GLU A 5 -62.50 3.79 -37.01
C GLU A 5 -60.97 4.05 -37.00
N ASN A 6 -60.63 5.31 -37.30
CA ASN A 6 -59.28 5.92 -37.22
C ASN A 6 -58.97 6.27 -35.73
N THR A 7 -57.83 6.78 -35.28
CA THR A 7 -56.98 7.83 -35.87
C THR A 7 -55.64 7.91 -35.15
N SER A 8 -54.56 8.23 -35.88
CA SER A 8 -53.26 8.63 -35.34
C SER A 8 -53.09 10.16 -35.38
N ARG A 9 -52.57 10.77 -34.29
CA ARG A 9 -52.01 12.14 -34.29
C ARG A 9 -51.26 12.49 -32.99
N GLU A 10 -50.41 13.51 -33.11
CA GLU A 10 -49.66 14.25 -32.07
C GLU A 10 -48.55 13.49 -31.32
N GLY A 11 -47.33 14.03 -31.18
CA GLY A 11 -46.79 15.29 -31.73
C GLY A 11 -45.29 15.46 -31.45
N GLU A 12 -44.59 16.16 -32.34
CA GLU A 12 -43.19 16.59 -32.15
C GLU A 12 -43.10 17.87 -31.29
N ASN A 13 -41.91 18.12 -30.72
CA ASN A 13 -41.48 19.36 -30.05
C ASN A 13 -42.20 19.66 -28.70
N GLU A 14 -41.58 20.18 -27.64
CA GLU A 14 -40.57 21.23 -27.59
C GLU A 14 -39.54 21.03 -26.46
N THR A 15 -38.26 21.10 -26.83
CA THR A 15 -37.25 21.66 -25.93
C THR A 15 -37.27 23.19 -26.03
N SER A 16 -37.10 23.85 -24.87
CA SER A 16 -36.91 25.30 -24.65
C SER A 16 -38.13 26.13 -24.20
N LYS A 17 -37.82 27.14 -23.36
CA LYS A 17 -38.66 28.26 -22.87
C LYS A 17 -39.79 27.96 -21.86
N VAL A 18 -39.41 27.84 -20.59
CA VAL A 18 -39.98 28.74 -19.56
C VAL A 18 -38.83 29.39 -18.77
N LEU A 19 -38.42 30.59 -19.20
CA LEU A 19 -37.40 31.41 -18.54
C LEU A 19 -37.98 32.79 -18.21
N ARG A 20 -38.65 32.91 -17.05
CA ARG A 20 -38.77 34.10 -16.17
C ARG A 20 -39.92 33.91 -15.17
N GLY A 21 -39.66 34.14 -13.88
CA GLY A 21 -40.73 34.19 -12.89
C GLY A 21 -40.28 34.20 -11.42
N VAL A 22 -39.90 35.39 -10.93
CA VAL A 22 -40.01 35.83 -9.52
C VAL A 22 -39.43 34.94 -8.41
N GLY A 23 -38.38 35.42 -7.74
CA GLY A 23 -37.89 34.81 -6.49
C GLY A 23 -38.56 35.36 -5.24
N ARG A 24 -38.91 34.47 -4.29
CA ARG A 24 -38.83 34.68 -2.83
C ARG A 24 -39.03 33.37 -2.07
N ASP A 25 -38.54 33.35 -0.83
CA ASP A 25 -38.78 32.37 0.24
C ASP A 25 -38.67 30.87 -0.05
N LYS A 26 -37.60 30.24 0.47
CA LYS A 26 -37.71 29.23 1.55
C LYS A 26 -36.54 29.33 2.53
N ARG A 27 -36.81 29.87 3.72
CA ARG A 27 -35.95 29.83 4.91
C ARG A 27 -36.65 28.93 5.94
N CYS A 28 -35.86 28.20 6.74
CA CYS A 28 -36.28 27.25 7.79
C CYS A 28 -36.89 25.91 7.31
N GLU A 29 -36.16 24.81 7.55
CA GLU A 29 -36.67 23.57 8.19
C GLU A 29 -35.48 22.60 8.41
N TRP A 30 -34.58 22.95 9.35
CA TRP A 30 -33.64 22.03 10.00
C TRP A 30 -33.34 22.58 11.41
N LYS A 31 -34.31 22.44 12.31
CA LYS A 31 -34.18 22.77 13.74
C LYS A 31 -34.59 21.56 14.58
N LYS A 32 -33.61 20.73 14.94
CA LYS A 32 -33.55 19.92 16.18
C LYS A 32 -32.27 19.08 16.16
N LEU A 33 -31.22 19.58 16.82
CA LEU A 33 -30.05 18.89 17.39
C LEU A 33 -28.88 19.87 17.50
N CYS A 34 -28.94 20.78 18.47
CA CYS A 34 -27.74 21.34 19.09
C CYS A 34 -28.11 21.94 20.45
N GLY A 35 -27.48 21.44 21.52
CA GLY A 35 -27.63 21.96 22.87
C GLY A 35 -26.97 23.33 23.04
N SER A 36 -27.35 24.02 24.11
CA SER A 36 -27.01 25.42 24.36
C SER A 36 -25.58 25.63 24.89
N GLU A 37 -24.58 25.72 24.03
CA GLU A 37 -23.21 26.19 24.39
C GLU A 37 -22.52 27.03 23.28
N PHE A 38 -23.27 27.61 22.33
CA PHE A 38 -22.70 28.38 21.20
C PHE A 38 -23.31 29.78 20.97
N SER A 39 -24.04 30.34 21.94
CA SER A 39 -24.73 31.63 21.79
C SER A 39 -23.84 32.87 22.02
N ILE A 40 -22.70 32.72 22.69
CA ILE A 40 -21.86 33.86 23.13
C ILE A 40 -20.82 34.26 22.07
N ILE A 41 -20.24 33.28 21.35
CA ILE A 41 -19.13 33.53 20.41
C ILE A 41 -19.60 34.16 19.09
N CYS A 42 -20.79 33.81 18.59
CA CYS A 42 -21.34 34.43 17.37
C CYS A 42 -21.67 35.92 17.51
N SER A 43 -21.88 36.40 18.74
CA SER A 43 -22.23 37.81 19.00
C SER A 43 -21.01 38.76 18.92
N LEU A 44 -19.80 38.24 19.12
CA LEU A 44 -18.55 39.02 19.08
C LEU A 44 -17.97 39.18 17.67
N VAL A 45 -18.25 38.25 16.76
CA VAL A 45 -17.74 38.30 15.36
C VAL A 45 -18.69 39.09 14.42
N ALA A 46 -19.94 39.33 14.83
CA ALA A 46 -20.94 40.04 14.02
C ALA A 46 -20.89 41.58 14.12
N MET A 47 -20.02 42.15 14.97
CA MET A 47 -19.90 43.61 15.17
C MET A 47 -18.70 44.26 14.45
N ASP A 48 -17.84 43.50 13.77
CA ASP A 48 -16.67 44.04 13.03
C ASP A 48 -16.86 44.00 11.49
N LYS A 49 -18.02 44.47 11.01
CA LYS A 49 -18.20 44.74 9.57
C LYS A 49 -19.23 45.82 9.23
N ARG A 50 -19.36 46.84 10.09
CA ARG A 50 -20.09 48.07 9.74
C ARG A 50 -19.55 49.27 10.54
N ARG A 51 -19.29 50.37 9.83
CA ARG A 51 -18.77 51.67 10.31
C ARG A 51 -17.24 51.79 10.46
N THR A 52 -16.55 51.81 9.31
CA THR A 52 -15.36 52.65 9.16
C THR A 52 -15.77 54.14 9.18
N ARG A 53 -15.50 54.85 10.28
CA ARG A 53 -15.15 56.28 10.32
C ARG A 53 -14.88 56.75 11.75
N ASN A 54 -13.70 57.37 11.91
CA ASN A 54 -13.24 58.27 12.98
C ASN A 54 -12.65 57.66 14.27
N MET A 55 -11.52 58.27 14.66
CA MET A 55 -10.81 58.26 15.96
C MET A 55 -10.03 57.00 16.41
N MET A 56 -8.69 57.20 16.44
CA MET A 56 -7.75 56.67 17.43
C MET A 56 -7.95 57.33 18.82
N PRO A 57 -7.28 56.90 19.91
CA PRO A 57 -6.59 55.61 20.16
C PRO A 57 -6.96 54.96 21.52
N GLY A 58 -6.43 53.76 21.81
CA GLY A 58 -6.12 53.36 23.19
C GLY A 58 -6.53 51.95 23.63
N LEU A 59 -5.63 50.98 23.49
CA LEU A 59 -5.21 49.98 24.50
C LEU A 59 -4.38 48.88 23.81
N LEU A 60 -3.07 48.89 24.05
CA LEU A 60 -2.13 47.92 23.50
C LEU A 60 -2.15 46.63 24.32
N PHE A 61 -2.81 45.58 23.82
CA PHE A 61 -2.55 44.22 24.31
C PHE A 61 -1.21 43.74 23.74
N SER A 62 -0.26 43.42 24.64
CA SER A 62 1.10 43.06 24.24
C SER A 62 1.17 41.64 23.64
N PRO A 63 2.08 41.39 22.67
CA PRO A 63 2.18 40.10 21.99
C PRO A 63 2.59 38.93 22.90
N LEU A 64 3.09 39.22 24.12
CA LEU A 64 3.37 38.20 25.14
C LEU A 64 2.11 37.61 25.79
N CYS A 65 0.96 38.29 25.78
CA CYS A 65 -0.24 37.77 26.43
C CYS A 65 -0.91 36.68 25.57
N LEU A 66 -0.90 36.86 24.24
CA LEU A 66 -1.48 35.90 23.29
C LEU A 66 -0.67 34.60 23.19
N THR A 67 0.66 34.65 23.33
CA THR A 67 1.49 33.44 23.35
C THR A 67 1.25 32.59 24.60
N VAL A 68 1.06 33.21 25.77
CA VAL A 68 0.73 32.48 27.02
C VAL A 68 -0.62 31.76 26.90
N ILE A 69 -1.65 32.41 26.34
CA ILE A 69 -2.96 31.77 26.08
C ILE A 69 -2.82 30.61 25.09
N TRP A 70 -2.00 30.75 24.05
CA TRP A 70 -1.74 29.68 23.08
C TRP A 70 -1.01 28.48 23.70
N PHE A 71 -0.01 28.71 24.55
CA PHE A 71 0.69 27.63 25.27
C PHE A 71 -0.19 26.93 26.31
N LEU A 72 -1.07 27.65 27.01
CA LEU A 72 -2.04 27.06 27.95
C LEU A 72 -3.11 26.23 27.23
N SER A 73 -3.48 26.60 26.00
CA SER A 73 -4.41 25.83 25.16
C SER A 73 -3.78 24.54 24.61
N TRP A 74 -2.44 24.48 24.51
CA TRP A 74 -1.72 23.30 24.01
C TRP A 74 -1.36 22.28 25.10
N SER A 75 -1.29 22.69 26.36
CA SER A 75 -0.94 21.83 27.49
C SER A 75 -2.13 21.09 28.12
N LEU A 76 -3.37 21.49 27.79
CA LEU A 76 -4.58 20.76 28.16
C LEU A 76 -4.93 19.70 27.10
N CYS A 77 -4.24 18.57 27.14
CA CYS A 77 -4.81 17.33 26.60
C CYS A 77 -6.06 16.97 27.42
N PRO A 78 -7.26 16.91 26.83
CA PRO A 78 -8.42 16.41 27.54
C PRO A 78 -8.26 14.89 27.65
N SER A 79 -7.75 14.42 28.78
CA SER A 79 -7.89 13.01 29.21
C SER A 79 -9.33 12.74 29.63
N CYS A 80 -10.29 13.09 28.78
CA CYS A 80 -11.68 12.74 28.93
C CYS A 80 -11.86 11.40 28.23
N ALA A 81 -11.82 10.32 28.99
CA ALA A 81 -12.32 9.03 28.54
C ALA A 81 -13.85 9.17 28.35
N GLN A 82 -14.25 9.62 27.17
CA GLN A 82 -15.66 9.75 26.82
C GLN A 82 -16.26 8.35 26.70
N ILE A 83 -17.03 7.97 27.72
CA ILE A 83 -17.88 6.78 27.69
C ILE A 83 -18.92 7.02 26.60
N TRP A 84 -18.77 6.31 25.48
CA TRP A 84 -19.76 6.34 24.41
C TRP A 84 -20.95 5.48 24.82
N THR A 85 -22.00 6.12 25.35
CA THR A 85 -23.30 5.48 25.56
C THR A 85 -24.14 5.67 24.30
N ASP A 86 -24.19 4.65 23.46
CA ASP A 86 -25.22 4.57 22.41
C ASP A 86 -26.57 4.37 23.09
N GLU A 87 -27.41 5.40 23.13
CA GLU A 87 -28.65 5.40 23.93
C GLU A 87 -29.73 4.44 23.39
N VAL A 88 -29.47 3.83 22.21
CA VAL A 88 -30.33 2.86 21.53
C VAL A 88 -29.95 1.41 21.84
N SER A 89 -28.72 1.13 22.28
CA SER A 89 -28.27 -0.22 22.62
C SER A 89 -27.74 -0.28 24.05
N GLY A 90 -28.21 -1.26 24.84
CA GLY A 90 -27.80 -1.44 26.23
C GLY A 90 -26.35 -1.93 26.41
N GLU A 91 -25.45 -1.70 25.45
CA GLU A 91 -24.04 -2.07 25.53
C GLU A 91 -23.19 -0.85 25.96
N GLN A 92 -22.29 -1.05 26.93
CA GLN A 92 -21.33 -0.03 27.35
C GLN A 92 -19.91 -0.57 27.18
N TYR A 93 -19.00 0.29 26.74
CA TYR A 93 -17.60 -0.06 26.50
C TYR A 93 -16.70 0.52 27.59
N GLY A 94 -15.74 -0.28 28.06
CA GLY A 94 -14.74 0.12 29.04
C GLY A 94 -13.35 -0.37 28.66
N ARG A 95 -12.32 0.27 29.20
CA ARG A 95 -10.92 -0.12 28.95
C ARG A 95 -10.46 -1.15 30.00
N LEU A 96 -9.81 -2.21 29.54
CA LEU A 96 -9.17 -3.20 30.41
C LEU A 96 -8.12 -2.56 31.33
N GLU A 97 -7.94 -3.15 32.52
CA GLU A 97 -6.98 -2.72 33.54
C GLU A 97 -7.20 -1.29 34.06
N SER A 98 -8.40 -0.74 33.85
CA SER A 98 -8.78 0.62 34.25
C SER A 98 -10.08 0.63 35.06
N ASN A 99 -10.39 1.76 35.68
CA ASN A 99 -11.62 1.92 36.44
C ASN A 99 -12.78 2.25 35.48
N VAL A 100 -13.86 1.46 35.54
CA VAL A 100 -15.02 1.59 34.64
C VAL A 100 -16.27 1.91 35.47
N THR A 101 -16.98 2.96 35.11
CA THR A 101 -18.18 3.43 35.83
C THR A 101 -19.45 3.12 35.04
N LEU A 102 -20.37 2.37 35.63
CA LEU A 102 -21.70 2.08 35.09
C LEU A 102 -22.75 2.97 35.79
N ALA A 103 -23.55 3.68 35.01
CA ALA A 103 -24.56 4.62 35.52
C ALA A 103 -25.97 4.01 35.44
N CYS A 104 -26.61 3.81 36.61
CA CYS A 104 -27.95 3.20 36.67
C CYS A 104 -29.02 4.10 36.01
N ASN A 105 -28.93 5.41 36.20
CA ASN A 105 -29.86 6.41 35.67
C ASN A 105 -29.12 7.74 35.38
N ASN A 106 -29.63 8.54 34.45
CA ASN A 106 -29.11 9.88 34.11
C ASN A 106 -29.71 11.01 34.98
N SER A 107 -30.75 10.73 35.77
CA SER A 107 -31.38 11.73 36.65
C SER A 107 -30.62 11.94 37.96
N GLU A 108 -30.54 13.19 38.44
CA GLU A 108 -29.87 13.61 39.70
C GLU A 108 -30.46 13.03 41.01
N ILE A 109 -31.48 12.17 40.92
CA ILE A 109 -32.23 11.66 42.06
C ILE A 109 -31.40 10.59 42.77
N ARG A 110 -30.96 10.92 43.99
CA ARG A 110 -30.25 10.01 44.91
C ARG A 110 -31.18 8.91 45.42
N LEU A 111 -31.32 7.84 44.66
CA LEU A 111 -31.96 6.60 45.11
C LEU A 111 -30.88 5.59 45.52
N PRO A 112 -31.01 4.90 46.67
CA PRO A 112 -30.21 3.72 46.93
C PRO A 112 -30.60 2.65 45.90
N VAL A 113 -29.62 2.19 45.13
CA VAL A 113 -29.79 1.18 44.07
C VAL A 113 -28.93 -0.04 44.37
N SER A 114 -29.45 -1.23 44.05
CA SER A 114 -28.68 -2.47 44.08
C SER A 114 -28.23 -2.86 42.68
N TRP A 115 -27.02 -3.41 42.56
CA TRP A 115 -26.44 -3.87 41.31
C TRP A 115 -26.25 -5.38 41.34
N HIS A 116 -26.64 -6.06 40.26
CA HIS A 116 -26.55 -7.51 40.11
C HIS A 116 -25.87 -7.84 38.78
N LEU A 117 -24.97 -8.82 38.78
CA LEU A 117 -24.32 -9.35 37.57
C LEU A 117 -25.02 -10.66 37.17
N SER A 118 -25.50 -10.76 35.93
CA SER A 118 -26.38 -11.87 35.50
C SER A 118 -25.79 -13.28 35.63
N HIS A 119 -24.47 -13.41 35.82
CA HIS A 119 -23.76 -14.69 35.94
C HIS A 119 -23.05 -14.89 37.29
N SER A 120 -23.22 -13.98 38.26
CA SER A 120 -22.58 -14.08 39.58
C SER A 120 -23.36 -13.33 40.66
N THR A 121 -23.53 -13.96 41.83
CA THR A 121 -24.03 -13.29 43.04
C THR A 121 -23.02 -12.33 43.66
N VAL A 122 -21.74 -12.43 43.27
CA VAL A 122 -20.64 -11.59 43.74
C VAL A 122 -20.18 -10.66 42.61
N LEU A 123 -20.28 -9.35 42.83
CA LEU A 123 -19.71 -8.36 41.91
C LEU A 123 -18.16 -8.40 41.95
N PRO A 124 -17.47 -8.11 40.83
CA PRO A 124 -16.01 -7.89 40.82
C PRO A 124 -15.58 -6.78 41.79
N TRP A 125 -14.27 -6.53 41.95
CA TRP A 125 -13.78 -5.48 42.84
C TRP A 125 -14.38 -4.12 42.46
N HIS A 126 -15.16 -3.52 43.38
CA HIS A 126 -16.02 -2.39 43.05
C HIS A 126 -16.20 -1.40 44.21
N GLN A 127 -16.74 -0.23 43.87
CA GLN A 127 -17.26 0.78 44.78
C GLN A 127 -18.60 1.30 44.22
N VAL A 128 -19.63 1.40 45.05
CA VAL A 128 -20.89 2.06 44.67
C VAL A 128 -20.83 3.52 45.12
N THR A 129 -21.04 4.47 44.21
CA THR A 129 -21.00 5.90 44.54
C THR A 129 -22.30 6.34 45.23
N PRO A 130 -22.30 7.46 45.97
CA PRO A 130 -23.53 8.02 46.56
C PRO A 130 -24.64 8.39 45.54
N ASN A 131 -24.30 8.45 44.25
CA ASN A 131 -25.23 8.70 43.15
C ASN A 131 -25.76 7.41 42.51
N GLY A 132 -25.43 6.24 43.07
CA GLY A 132 -25.90 4.94 42.57
C GLY A 132 -25.10 4.35 41.40
N SER A 133 -24.01 4.97 40.98
CA SER A 133 -23.14 4.42 39.93
C SER A 133 -22.22 3.33 40.48
N LEU A 134 -22.04 2.24 39.73
CA LEU A 134 -21.10 1.17 40.06
C LEU A 134 -19.75 1.46 39.42
N VAL A 135 -18.71 1.68 40.22
CA VAL A 135 -17.31 1.79 39.76
C VAL A 135 -16.65 0.44 39.93
N LEU A 136 -16.31 -0.22 38.84
CA LEU A 136 -15.49 -1.43 38.80
C LEU A 136 -14.02 -0.99 38.80
N LEU A 137 -13.24 -1.46 39.76
CA LEU A 137 -11.83 -1.09 39.94
C LEU A 137 -10.93 -2.08 39.19
N HIS A 138 -9.99 -1.57 38.40
CA HIS A 138 -9.05 -2.39 37.60
C HIS A 138 -9.76 -3.49 36.78
N ALA A 139 -10.76 -3.09 36.00
CA ALA A 139 -11.66 -4.02 35.31
C ALA A 139 -10.90 -4.93 34.34
N ASN A 140 -10.95 -6.24 34.60
CA ASN A 140 -10.36 -7.29 33.78
C ASN A 140 -11.44 -8.05 32.98
N HIS A 141 -11.07 -9.04 32.19
CA HIS A 141 -12.04 -9.85 31.42
C HIS A 141 -13.14 -10.51 32.28
N SER A 142 -12.89 -10.86 33.55
CA SER A 142 -13.94 -11.41 34.44
C SER A 142 -15.00 -10.40 34.88
N ALA A 143 -14.75 -9.09 34.69
CA ALA A 143 -15.75 -8.06 34.92
C ALA A 143 -16.68 -7.83 33.69
N GLN A 144 -16.48 -8.55 32.58
CA GLN A 144 -17.33 -8.46 31.41
C GLN A 144 -18.67 -9.20 31.62
N GLY A 145 -19.79 -8.60 31.24
CA GLY A 145 -21.11 -9.22 31.42
C GLY A 145 -22.27 -8.22 31.49
N THR A 146 -23.46 -8.73 31.80
CA THR A 146 -24.69 -7.95 31.91
C THR A 146 -24.96 -7.55 33.36
N TYR A 147 -24.91 -6.25 33.63
CA TYR A 147 -25.17 -5.64 34.92
C TYR A 147 -26.57 -5.05 34.94
N SER A 148 -27.40 -5.44 35.90
CA SER A 148 -28.75 -4.89 36.09
C SER A 148 -28.82 -4.13 37.40
N CYS A 149 -29.38 -2.92 37.36
CA CYS A 149 -29.64 -2.13 38.56
C CYS A 149 -31.13 -2.08 38.90
N TYR A 150 -31.41 -2.07 40.20
CA TYR A 150 -32.76 -2.09 40.77
C TYR A 150 -32.89 -1.01 41.84
N ASP A 151 -34.09 -0.46 42.02
CA ASP A 151 -34.37 0.45 43.13
C ASP A 151 -34.56 -0.29 44.46
N ASN A 152 -34.75 0.48 45.54
CA ASN A 152 -34.98 -0.02 46.90
C ASN A 152 -36.28 -0.83 47.07
N SER A 153 -37.20 -0.80 46.08
CA SER A 153 -38.40 -1.63 46.05
C SER A 153 -38.21 -2.94 45.27
N GLY A 154 -37.00 -3.18 44.74
CA GLY A 154 -36.70 -4.34 43.89
C GLY A 154 -37.18 -4.17 42.45
N ARG A 155 -37.60 -2.97 42.03
CA ARG A 155 -38.00 -2.70 40.65
C ARG A 155 -36.77 -2.57 39.77
N PHE A 156 -36.78 -3.27 38.64
CA PHE A 156 -35.75 -3.14 37.61
C PHE A 156 -35.73 -1.71 37.03
N LEU A 157 -34.54 -1.11 36.96
CA LEU A 157 -34.32 0.25 36.44
C LEU A 157 -33.63 0.22 35.07
N ARG A 158 -32.47 -0.43 34.98
CA ARG A 158 -31.64 -0.49 33.75
C ARG A 158 -30.82 -1.77 33.70
N SER A 159 -30.54 -2.24 32.50
CA SER A 159 -29.52 -3.26 32.24
C SER A 159 -28.44 -2.70 31.31
N ILE A 160 -27.18 -3.05 31.58
CA ILE A 160 -25.99 -2.60 30.87
C ILE A 160 -25.09 -3.80 30.62
N LYS A 161 -24.87 -4.14 29.36
CA LYS A 161 -23.93 -5.17 28.92
C LYS A 161 -22.55 -4.53 28.71
N LEU A 162 -21.69 -4.67 29.72
CA LEU A 162 -20.33 -4.17 29.67
C LEU A 162 -19.47 -5.06 28.76
N ARG A 163 -18.77 -4.44 27.80
CA ARG A 163 -17.67 -5.03 27.03
C ARG A 163 -16.36 -4.32 27.37
N LEU A 164 -15.28 -5.09 27.50
CA LEU A 164 -13.96 -4.56 27.88
C LEU A 164 -12.92 -4.85 26.80
N GLY A 165 -12.03 -3.88 26.56
CA GLY A 165 -10.96 -4.02 25.59
C GLY A 165 -9.92 -2.90 25.64
N HIS A 166 -9.23 -2.68 24.53
CA HIS A 166 -8.21 -1.65 24.36
C HIS A 166 -8.57 -0.68 23.21
N PRO A 167 -8.16 0.61 23.31
CA PRO A 167 -8.26 1.52 22.18
C PRO A 167 -7.32 1.09 21.02
N PRO A 168 -7.59 1.50 19.78
CA PRO A 168 -6.83 1.08 18.60
C PRO A 168 -5.33 1.41 18.64
N GLY A 169 -4.53 0.50 18.09
CA GLY A 169 -3.08 0.62 17.99
C GLY A 169 -2.62 1.29 16.69
N ARG A 170 -1.31 1.37 16.46
CA ARG A 170 -0.81 1.57 15.08
C ARG A 170 -0.96 0.26 14.30
N LEU A 171 -1.09 0.36 12.99
CA LEU A 171 -1.15 -0.79 12.10
C LEU A 171 0.22 -1.04 11.46
N THR A 172 0.55 -2.30 11.21
CA THR A 172 1.67 -2.69 10.34
C THR A 172 1.11 -2.87 8.94
N ILE A 173 1.55 -2.03 7.99
CA ILE A 173 1.01 -1.96 6.62
C ILE A 173 1.99 -2.65 5.65
N SER A 174 1.46 -3.44 4.73
CA SER A 174 2.19 -4.04 3.61
C SER A 174 1.43 -3.81 2.30
N CYS A 175 2.12 -3.44 1.22
CA CYS A 175 1.50 -3.16 -0.07
C CYS A 175 2.14 -4.01 -1.18
N GLN A 176 1.31 -4.46 -2.11
CA GLN A 176 1.64 -5.27 -3.28
C GLN A 176 1.13 -4.56 -4.53
N VAL A 177 1.94 -4.52 -5.58
CA VAL A 177 1.63 -3.85 -6.84
C VAL A 177 1.82 -4.85 -7.98
N PRO A 178 0.82 -5.69 -8.28
CA PRO A 178 0.94 -6.74 -9.29
C PRO A 178 1.05 -6.18 -10.72
N ASN A 179 0.55 -4.97 -10.97
CA ASN A 179 0.60 -4.29 -12.28
C ASN A 179 0.45 -2.76 -12.10
N HIS A 180 0.57 -1.98 -13.19
CA HIS A 180 0.47 -0.51 -13.16
C HIS A 180 -0.94 0.04 -12.84
N THR A 181 -1.99 -0.78 -12.90
CA THR A 181 -3.40 -0.40 -12.70
C THR A 181 -3.98 -0.85 -11.36
N HIS A 182 -3.25 -1.58 -10.52
CA HIS A 182 -3.76 -2.16 -9.28
C HIS A 182 -2.76 -2.13 -8.14
N VAL A 183 -3.20 -1.68 -6.97
CA VAL A 183 -2.43 -1.70 -5.72
C VAL A 183 -3.28 -2.31 -4.62
N ARG A 184 -2.77 -3.36 -3.97
CA ARG A 184 -3.38 -3.99 -2.82
C ARG A 184 -2.56 -3.69 -1.57
N CYS A 185 -3.15 -3.05 -0.57
CA CYS A 185 -2.49 -2.82 0.71
C CYS A 185 -3.23 -3.54 1.83
N SER A 186 -2.54 -4.40 2.57
CA SER A 186 -3.04 -5.13 3.74
C SER A 186 -2.43 -4.59 5.03
N TRP A 187 -3.10 -4.87 6.15
CA TRP A 187 -2.61 -4.46 7.47
C TRP A 187 -2.84 -5.50 8.56
N VAL A 188 -2.01 -5.41 9.61
CA VAL A 188 -2.08 -6.23 10.82
C VAL A 188 -2.10 -5.30 12.03
N GLU A 189 -2.98 -5.55 13.00
CA GLU A 189 -3.03 -4.75 14.23
C GLU A 189 -1.83 -5.05 15.14
N THR A 190 -1.16 -4.01 15.64
CA THR A 190 -0.12 -4.18 16.68
C THR A 190 -0.69 -4.42 18.08
N VAL A 191 -1.98 -4.12 18.29
CA VAL A 191 -2.68 -4.23 19.58
C VAL A 191 -3.94 -5.06 19.40
N LYS A 192 -4.12 -6.10 20.22
CA LYS A 192 -5.39 -6.82 20.30
C LYS A 192 -6.39 -5.97 21.09
N THR A 193 -7.37 -5.41 20.40
CA THR A 193 -8.36 -4.50 20.96
C THR A 193 -9.50 -5.20 21.70
N PHE A 194 -9.80 -6.46 21.35
CA PHE A 194 -10.92 -7.26 21.89
C PHE A 194 -12.32 -6.66 21.67
N LEU A 195 -12.43 -5.59 20.88
CA LEU A 195 -13.68 -4.91 20.55
C LEU A 195 -13.90 -4.93 19.03
N PRO A 196 -15.15 -4.86 18.55
CA PRO A 196 -15.43 -4.60 17.13
C PRO A 196 -14.74 -3.31 16.70
N ALA A 197 -14.07 -3.35 15.55
CA ALA A 197 -13.36 -2.22 14.97
C ALA A 197 -13.77 -2.02 13.51
N GLU A 198 -13.93 -0.76 13.14
CA GLU A 198 -14.18 -0.31 11.76
C GLU A 198 -12.90 0.28 11.17
N TYR A 199 -12.72 0.10 9.86
CA TYR A 199 -11.54 0.57 9.13
C TYR A 199 -11.96 1.50 8.00
N ASN A 200 -11.38 2.70 7.96
CA ASN A 200 -11.51 3.63 6.85
C ASN A 200 -10.13 3.84 6.22
N ALA A 201 -9.99 3.57 4.93
CA ALA A 201 -8.73 3.71 4.21
C ALA A 201 -8.87 4.70 3.04
N SER A 202 -7.85 5.55 2.89
CA SER A 202 -7.77 6.56 1.83
C SER A 202 -6.36 6.58 1.26
N PHE A 203 -6.24 6.73 -0.06
CA PHE A 203 -4.97 6.73 -0.78
C PHE A 203 -4.78 8.09 -1.46
N SER A 204 -3.55 8.61 -1.45
CA SER A 204 -3.23 9.90 -2.04
C SER A 204 -2.01 9.85 -2.94
N ASN A 205 -2.09 10.58 -4.05
CA ASN A 205 -1.00 10.83 -4.99
C ASN A 205 -0.21 12.13 -4.66
N GLY A 206 -0.38 12.67 -3.45
CA GLY A 206 0.23 13.93 -3.01
C GLY A 206 -0.55 15.20 -3.36
N LYS A 207 -1.60 15.11 -4.17
CA LYS A 207 -2.51 16.24 -4.49
C LYS A 207 -3.92 16.01 -3.96
N GLU A 208 -4.49 14.85 -4.26
CA GLU A 208 -5.87 14.51 -3.94
C GLU A 208 -5.93 13.22 -3.12
N TRP A 209 -7.03 13.01 -2.40
CA TRP A 209 -7.31 11.79 -1.64
C TRP A 209 -8.47 11.05 -2.31
N SER A 210 -8.24 9.80 -2.70
CA SER A 210 -9.28 8.86 -3.12
C SER A 210 -9.63 7.90 -1.96
N PRO A 211 -10.89 7.45 -1.84
CA PRO A 211 -11.22 6.34 -0.96
C PRO A 211 -10.56 5.05 -1.48
N CYS A 212 -10.04 4.23 -0.57
CA CYS A 212 -9.57 2.88 -0.89
C CYS A 212 -10.72 1.90 -0.59
N ILE A 213 -10.95 0.89 -1.44
CA ILE A 213 -12.05 -0.05 -1.24
C ILE A 213 -11.62 -1.07 -0.19
N VAL A 214 -12.18 -0.99 1.03
CA VAL A 214 -11.78 -1.82 2.19
C VAL A 214 -12.56 -3.13 2.25
N ASP A 215 -11.84 -4.25 2.31
CA ASP A 215 -12.34 -5.52 2.83
C ASP A 215 -12.01 -5.62 4.32
N VAL A 216 -13.03 -5.47 5.17
CA VAL A 216 -12.90 -5.53 6.64
C VAL A 216 -12.56 -6.93 7.13
N THR A 217 -13.02 -7.98 6.42
CA THR A 217 -12.80 -9.39 6.75
C THR A 217 -11.34 -9.80 6.51
N GLN A 218 -10.78 -9.42 5.37
CA GLN A 218 -9.40 -9.73 4.99
C GLN A 218 -8.39 -8.65 5.37
N LYS A 219 -8.85 -7.50 5.89
CA LYS A 219 -8.01 -6.37 6.34
C LYS A 219 -7.05 -5.88 5.26
N HIS A 220 -7.59 -5.72 4.06
CA HIS A 220 -6.90 -5.09 2.94
C HIS A 220 -7.79 -4.04 2.30
N CYS A 221 -7.16 -3.20 1.48
CA CYS A 221 -7.87 -2.33 0.58
C CYS A 221 -7.20 -2.30 -0.80
N ASP A 222 -8.04 -2.22 -1.83
CA ASP A 222 -7.61 -2.18 -3.22
C ASP A 222 -7.80 -0.77 -3.80
N VAL A 223 -6.79 -0.33 -4.56
CA VAL A 223 -6.78 0.91 -5.34
C VAL A 223 -6.67 0.54 -6.81
N VAL A 224 -7.69 0.90 -7.59
CA VAL A 224 -7.73 0.68 -9.04
C VAL A 224 -7.36 1.97 -9.76
N HIS A 225 -6.58 1.87 -10.82
CA HIS A 225 -6.01 2.97 -11.61
C HIS A 225 -5.30 4.04 -10.75
N PRO A 226 -4.28 3.67 -9.96
CA PRO A 226 -3.46 4.63 -9.25
C PRO A 226 -2.76 5.59 -10.23
N ALA A 227 -2.39 6.78 -9.77
CA ALA A 227 -1.48 7.64 -10.50
C ALA A 227 -0.04 7.09 -10.41
N PHE A 228 0.22 5.94 -11.06
CA PHE A 228 1.41 5.10 -10.89
C PHE A 228 2.74 5.87 -10.97
N TRP A 229 2.85 6.74 -11.98
CA TRP A 229 4.04 7.54 -12.29
C TRP A 229 4.32 8.71 -11.33
N GLN A 230 3.53 8.89 -10.26
CA GLN A 230 3.90 9.80 -9.19
C GLN A 230 5.01 9.20 -8.33
N PRO A 231 5.98 9.99 -7.86
CA PRO A 231 7.16 9.48 -7.17
C PRO A 231 6.86 8.92 -5.78
N ILE A 232 5.74 9.32 -5.17
CA ILE A 232 5.37 8.92 -3.81
C ILE A 232 3.86 9.01 -3.63
N HIS A 233 3.31 8.03 -2.93
CA HIS A 233 1.90 7.95 -2.55
C HIS A 233 1.79 7.82 -1.04
N THR A 234 0.67 8.29 -0.48
CA THR A 234 0.38 8.14 0.95
C THR A 234 -0.89 7.32 1.13
N LEU A 235 -0.77 6.16 1.77
CA LEU A 235 -1.92 5.45 2.30
C LEU A 235 -2.17 5.93 3.73
N ARG A 236 -3.43 6.22 4.07
CA ARG A 236 -3.88 6.51 5.43
C ARG A 236 -5.02 5.55 5.77
N ILE A 237 -4.84 4.79 6.86
CA ILE A 237 -5.85 3.90 7.43
C ILE A 237 -6.20 4.41 8.83
N THR A 238 -7.49 4.49 9.13
CA THR A 238 -8.03 4.80 10.45
C THR A 238 -8.74 3.56 10.98
N GLU A 239 -8.24 2.99 12.07
CA GLU A 239 -8.96 1.99 12.87
C GLU A 239 -9.78 2.74 13.93
N THR A 240 -11.07 2.44 14.05
CA THR A 240 -11.97 3.04 15.04
C THR A 240 -12.69 1.94 15.81
N ASN A 241 -12.70 2.02 17.14
CA ASN A 241 -13.57 1.21 17.99
C ASN A 241 -14.26 2.10 19.05
N ALA A 242 -15.10 1.50 19.89
CA ALA A 242 -15.87 2.23 20.89
C ALA A 242 -15.03 2.92 22.01
N LEU A 243 -13.72 2.70 22.07
CA LEU A 243 -12.78 3.37 22.98
C LEU A 243 -11.92 4.45 22.27
N GLY A 244 -12.13 4.69 20.97
CA GLY A 244 -11.47 5.75 20.21
C GLY A 244 -10.98 5.31 18.83
N SER A 245 -10.23 6.20 18.17
CA SER A 245 -9.69 5.97 16.82
C SER A 245 -8.19 6.18 16.74
N LYS A 246 -7.53 5.47 15.82
CA LYS A 246 -6.09 5.62 15.55
C LYS A 246 -5.79 5.63 14.06
N ASN A 247 -5.13 6.70 13.63
CA ASN A 247 -4.64 6.85 12.27
C ASN A 247 -3.23 6.28 12.13
N THR A 248 -3.03 5.49 11.08
CA THR A 248 -1.73 5.01 10.62
C THR A 248 -1.53 5.45 9.17
N THR A 249 -0.35 5.97 8.85
CA THR A 249 0.01 6.42 7.50
C THR A 249 1.25 5.70 7.00
N ALA A 250 1.20 5.17 5.78
CA ALA A 250 2.34 4.58 5.08
C ALA A 250 2.68 5.38 3.82
N SER A 251 3.96 5.59 3.60
CA SER A 251 4.49 6.08 2.33
C SER A 251 4.75 4.91 1.40
N VAL A 252 4.28 5.00 0.16
CA VAL A 252 4.29 3.92 -0.82
C VAL A 252 4.92 4.45 -2.11
N LYS A 253 5.87 3.72 -2.69
CA LYS A 253 6.46 4.04 -4.00
C LYS A 253 6.09 2.93 -4.97
N LEU A 254 5.16 3.20 -5.88
CA LEU A 254 4.58 2.15 -6.72
C LEU A 254 5.58 1.55 -7.72
N HIS A 255 6.57 2.33 -8.19
CA HIS A 255 7.63 1.85 -9.08
C HIS A 255 8.59 0.86 -8.39
N GLU A 256 8.97 1.09 -7.13
CA GLU A 256 9.82 0.16 -6.35
C GLU A 256 9.08 -1.11 -5.91
N LEU A 257 7.74 -1.06 -5.81
CA LEU A 257 6.89 -2.17 -5.36
C LEU A 257 6.25 -2.97 -6.50
N LEU A 258 6.36 -2.51 -7.75
CA LEU A 258 5.86 -3.20 -8.94
C LEU A 258 6.52 -4.58 -9.05
N LYS A 259 5.74 -5.63 -8.90
CA LYS A 259 6.18 -7.03 -8.96
C LYS A 259 5.13 -7.87 -9.66
N PRO A 260 5.35 -8.29 -10.92
CA PRO A 260 4.42 -9.18 -11.61
C PRO A 260 4.32 -10.55 -10.92
N ASP A 261 3.22 -11.25 -11.16
CA ASP A 261 3.12 -12.68 -10.85
C ASP A 261 4.00 -13.53 -11.80
N PRO A 262 4.39 -14.76 -11.39
CA PRO A 262 5.14 -15.67 -12.26
C PRO A 262 4.37 -16.01 -13.55
N PRO A 263 5.07 -16.26 -14.68
CA PRO A 263 4.43 -16.70 -15.93
C PRO A 263 3.55 -17.93 -15.75
N GLU A 264 2.39 -17.90 -16.38
CA GLU A 264 1.39 -18.96 -16.29
C GLU A 264 1.59 -20.02 -17.37
N SER A 265 1.05 -21.22 -17.13
CA SER A 265 0.98 -22.30 -18.14
C SER A 265 2.31 -22.57 -18.86
N VAL A 266 3.43 -22.54 -18.12
CA VAL A 266 4.76 -22.83 -18.67
C VAL A 266 4.79 -24.30 -19.12
N LEU A 267 5.26 -24.54 -20.35
CA LEU A 267 5.38 -25.85 -20.97
C LEU A 267 6.82 -26.04 -21.45
N VAL A 268 7.32 -27.27 -21.32
CA VAL A 268 8.60 -27.70 -21.89
C VAL A 268 8.29 -28.87 -22.82
N LYS A 269 8.68 -28.74 -24.09
CA LYS A 269 8.47 -29.75 -25.12
C LYS A 269 9.80 -30.09 -25.79
N GLU A 270 9.93 -31.35 -26.17
CA GLU A 270 10.95 -31.75 -27.14
C GLU A 270 10.66 -31.17 -28.52
N LEU A 271 11.68 -31.14 -29.38
CA LEU A 271 11.53 -30.89 -30.81
C LEU A 271 11.96 -32.16 -31.54
N GLU A 272 11.01 -32.79 -32.23
CA GLU A 272 11.21 -34.04 -32.96
C GLU A 272 12.41 -33.94 -33.92
N GLY A 273 13.24 -34.98 -33.95
CA GLY A 273 14.49 -35.02 -34.72
C GLY A 273 15.64 -34.16 -34.15
N TYR A 274 15.46 -33.46 -33.02
CA TYR A 274 16.48 -32.59 -32.43
C TYR A 274 16.86 -32.98 -30.99
N PRO A 275 17.78 -33.93 -30.79
CA PRO A 275 18.14 -34.48 -29.47
C PRO A 275 18.91 -33.51 -28.54
N LYS A 276 19.08 -32.25 -28.94
CA LYS A 276 19.73 -31.20 -28.13
C LYS A 276 18.87 -29.95 -27.98
N LYS A 277 17.60 -30.00 -28.38
CA LYS A 277 16.70 -28.84 -28.31
C LYS A 277 15.51 -29.09 -27.40
N LEU A 278 15.09 -28.02 -26.74
CA LEU A 278 13.85 -27.95 -25.97
C LEU A 278 13.12 -26.66 -26.35
N LEU A 279 11.85 -26.78 -26.73
CA LEU A 279 10.94 -25.66 -26.87
C LEU A 279 10.31 -25.37 -25.50
N ILE A 280 10.49 -24.17 -25.00
CA ILE A 280 9.80 -23.67 -23.81
C ILE A 280 8.80 -22.60 -24.26
N SER A 281 7.56 -22.68 -23.78
CA SER A 281 6.54 -21.66 -24.02
C SER A 281 5.72 -21.39 -22.76
N TRP A 282 5.19 -20.19 -22.63
CA TRP A 282 4.41 -19.77 -21.46
C TRP A 282 3.31 -18.78 -21.85
N ARG A 283 2.46 -18.44 -20.89
CA ARG A 283 1.50 -17.35 -20.98
C ARG A 283 1.94 -16.20 -20.08
N PHE A 284 1.54 -14.99 -20.47
CA PHE A 284 1.60 -13.83 -19.58
C PHE A 284 0.74 -14.10 -18.33
N PRO A 285 1.15 -13.64 -17.14
CA PRO A 285 0.32 -13.74 -15.95
C PRO A 285 -1.00 -12.98 -16.15
N SER A 286 -2.12 -13.58 -15.73
CA SER A 286 -3.47 -13.02 -15.84
C SER A 286 -3.64 -11.70 -15.09
N SER A 287 -2.81 -11.46 -14.08
CA SER A 287 -2.69 -10.18 -13.37
C SER A 287 -1.98 -9.08 -14.16
N TRP A 288 -1.45 -9.35 -15.37
CA TRP A 288 -0.78 -8.37 -16.23
C TRP A 288 -1.53 -8.14 -17.56
N PRO A 289 -2.73 -7.53 -17.51
CA PRO A 289 -3.61 -7.46 -18.69
C PRO A 289 -3.04 -6.57 -19.81
N GLN A 290 -2.32 -5.50 -19.48
CA GLN A 290 -1.85 -4.48 -20.42
C GLN A 290 -0.43 -4.76 -20.96
N HIS A 291 -0.12 -6.02 -21.28
CA HIS A 291 1.18 -6.45 -21.78
C HIS A 291 1.62 -5.76 -23.09
N ASP A 292 0.69 -5.33 -23.94
CA ASP A 292 0.99 -4.56 -25.15
C ASP A 292 1.50 -3.13 -24.87
N ALA A 293 1.08 -2.54 -23.74
CA ALA A 293 1.49 -1.19 -23.31
C ALA A 293 2.66 -1.21 -22.33
N PHE A 294 2.76 -2.28 -21.54
CA PHE A 294 3.81 -2.52 -20.55
C PHE A 294 4.40 -3.92 -20.82
N PRO A 295 5.32 -4.04 -21.78
CA PRO A 295 5.97 -5.32 -22.11
C PRO A 295 6.72 -5.90 -20.92
N LEU A 296 6.79 -7.22 -20.91
CA LEU A 296 7.51 -7.98 -19.89
C LEU A 296 8.81 -8.56 -20.46
N ILE A 297 9.88 -8.49 -19.68
CA ILE A 297 11.10 -9.25 -19.93
C ILE A 297 11.09 -10.54 -19.09
N PHE A 298 11.18 -11.67 -19.78
CA PHE A 298 11.25 -12.99 -19.18
C PHE A 298 12.70 -13.41 -18.94
N HIS A 299 12.95 -14.03 -17.80
CA HIS A 299 14.21 -14.68 -17.46
C HIS A 299 13.96 -16.17 -17.29
N ILE A 300 14.60 -16.97 -18.15
CA ILE A 300 14.52 -18.42 -18.21
C ILE A 300 15.79 -18.96 -17.58
N ARG A 301 15.67 -19.93 -16.66
CA ARG A 301 16.81 -20.75 -16.23
C ARG A 301 16.54 -22.23 -16.49
N TYR A 302 17.56 -22.94 -16.94
CA TYR A 302 17.49 -24.37 -17.17
C TYR A 302 18.80 -25.07 -16.77
N ARG A 303 18.73 -26.37 -16.48
CA ARG A 303 19.90 -27.22 -16.23
C ARG A 303 19.57 -28.71 -16.37
N PRO A 304 20.55 -29.57 -16.67
CA PRO A 304 20.39 -31.02 -16.51
C PRO A 304 20.07 -31.38 -15.06
N GLN A 305 19.23 -32.39 -14.85
CA GLN A 305 18.95 -32.95 -13.53
C GLN A 305 20.25 -33.48 -12.89
N GLY A 306 20.50 -33.10 -11.63
CA GLY A 306 21.76 -33.40 -10.93
C GLY A 306 22.87 -32.35 -11.14
N SER A 307 22.75 -31.46 -12.12
CA SER A 307 23.65 -30.29 -12.22
C SER A 307 23.40 -29.32 -11.07
N MET A 308 24.48 -28.75 -10.52
CA MET A 308 24.39 -27.62 -9.60
C MET A 308 24.20 -26.29 -10.33
N PHE A 309 24.78 -26.16 -11.52
CA PHE A 309 24.83 -24.91 -12.29
C PHE A 309 23.59 -24.74 -13.17
N TRP A 310 23.08 -23.51 -13.22
CA TRP A 310 22.00 -23.07 -14.10
C TRP A 310 22.58 -22.33 -15.30
N SER A 311 22.05 -22.64 -16.49
CA SER A 311 22.17 -21.78 -17.67
C SER A 311 20.99 -20.80 -17.68
N GLU A 312 21.24 -19.54 -18.05
CA GLU A 312 20.29 -18.43 -17.96
C GLU A 312 20.13 -17.73 -19.32
N ILE A 313 18.88 -17.42 -19.71
CA ILE A 313 18.53 -16.76 -20.97
C ILE A 313 17.42 -15.73 -20.71
N TYR A 314 17.39 -14.64 -21.49
CA TYR A 314 16.35 -13.61 -21.43
C TYR A 314 15.57 -13.55 -22.75
N SER A 315 14.27 -13.27 -22.69
CA SER A 315 13.39 -13.12 -23.86
C SER A 315 12.33 -12.04 -23.63
N LEU A 316 11.87 -11.39 -24.71
CA LEU A 316 10.65 -10.57 -24.72
C LEU A 316 9.45 -11.37 -25.26
N ASP A 317 9.71 -12.42 -26.04
CA ASP A 317 8.69 -13.33 -26.57
C ASP A 317 8.17 -14.29 -25.49
N ASN A 318 6.98 -14.84 -25.71
CA ASN A 318 6.34 -15.83 -24.83
C ASN A 318 6.85 -17.29 -25.03
N SER A 319 7.87 -17.48 -25.86
CA SER A 319 8.49 -18.78 -26.10
C SER A 319 9.95 -18.65 -26.50
N ILE A 320 10.72 -19.71 -26.32
CA ILE A 320 12.13 -19.79 -26.71
C ILE A 320 12.53 -21.24 -27.00
N VAL A 321 13.51 -21.43 -27.87
CA VAL A 321 14.18 -22.72 -28.09
C VAL A 321 15.53 -22.69 -27.38
N ILE A 322 15.77 -23.65 -26.48
CA ILE A 322 17.11 -24.00 -25.99
C ILE A 322 17.80 -24.83 -27.08
N TRP A 323 19.07 -24.56 -27.36
CA TRP A 323 19.83 -25.17 -28.46
C TRP A 323 20.95 -26.13 -28.01
N ASP A 324 21.24 -26.13 -26.71
CA ASP A 324 22.37 -26.77 -26.05
C ASP A 324 21.93 -27.71 -24.91
N ALA A 325 20.69 -28.19 -24.93
CA ALA A 325 20.22 -29.19 -23.99
C ALA A 325 20.99 -30.52 -24.18
N LEU A 326 21.29 -31.22 -23.09
CA LEU A 326 22.00 -32.50 -23.13
C LEU A 326 21.09 -33.65 -23.59
N ALA A 327 21.46 -34.33 -24.68
CA ALA A 327 20.73 -35.50 -25.18
C ALA A 327 20.56 -36.59 -24.10
N GLY A 328 19.38 -37.21 -24.07
CA GLY A 328 18.99 -38.25 -23.09
C GLY A 328 18.83 -37.77 -21.63
N HIS A 329 19.15 -36.51 -21.31
CA HIS A 329 19.09 -36.00 -19.94
C HIS A 329 17.77 -35.24 -19.70
N LEU A 330 17.14 -35.51 -18.55
CA LEU A 330 16.01 -34.69 -18.08
C LEU A 330 16.54 -33.32 -17.64
N HIS A 331 15.93 -32.24 -18.12
CA HIS A 331 16.27 -30.86 -17.77
C HIS A 331 15.23 -30.28 -16.83
N GLN A 332 15.70 -29.58 -15.81
CA GLN A 332 14.93 -28.68 -14.96
C GLN A 332 14.81 -27.32 -15.64
N VAL A 333 13.62 -26.73 -15.64
CA VAL A 333 13.32 -25.42 -16.25
C VAL A 333 12.47 -24.58 -15.30
N GLN A 334 12.76 -23.29 -15.20
CA GLN A 334 11.90 -22.28 -14.58
C GLN A 334 11.94 -20.97 -15.37
N VAL A 335 10.83 -20.23 -15.36
CA VAL A 335 10.72 -18.91 -15.96
C VAL A 335 10.23 -17.92 -14.90
N ARG A 336 10.76 -16.70 -14.89
CA ARG A 336 10.24 -15.56 -14.13
C ARG A 336 10.13 -14.34 -15.05
N THR A 337 9.47 -13.29 -14.59
CA THR A 337 9.22 -12.11 -15.42
C THR A 337 9.36 -10.79 -14.65
N ARG A 338 9.47 -9.68 -15.37
CA ARG A 338 9.62 -8.32 -14.83
C ARG A 338 9.14 -7.29 -15.86
N ASP A 339 8.70 -6.12 -15.41
CA ASP A 339 8.46 -4.97 -16.31
C ASP A 339 9.75 -4.62 -17.07
N GLU A 340 9.65 -4.46 -18.39
CA GLU A 340 10.76 -4.02 -19.24
C GLU A 340 10.96 -2.50 -19.16
N ILE A 341 9.88 -1.73 -18.97
CA ILE A 341 9.90 -0.26 -18.95
C ILE A 341 10.42 0.25 -17.59
N ASN A 342 9.95 -0.32 -16.48
CA ASN A 342 10.39 0.07 -15.14
C ASN A 342 11.59 -0.77 -14.69
N ALA A 343 12.80 -0.24 -14.90
CA ALA A 343 14.05 -0.89 -14.49
C ALA A 343 14.20 -1.13 -12.97
N GLU A 344 13.48 -0.38 -12.13
CA GLU A 344 13.47 -0.50 -10.66
C GLU A 344 12.41 -1.51 -10.15
N SER A 345 11.58 -2.04 -11.04
CA SER A 345 10.61 -3.08 -10.69
C SER A 345 11.29 -4.37 -10.19
N GLN A 346 10.54 -5.15 -9.43
CA GLN A 346 10.97 -6.42 -8.88
C GLN A 346 10.70 -7.55 -9.86
N TRP A 347 11.62 -8.51 -9.93
CA TRP A 347 11.36 -9.79 -10.59
C TRP A 347 10.23 -10.53 -9.87
N SER A 348 9.35 -11.18 -10.63
CA SER A 348 8.40 -12.15 -10.12
C SER A 348 9.12 -13.28 -9.38
N GLU A 349 8.36 -14.05 -8.60
CA GLU A 349 8.83 -15.38 -8.20
C GLU A 349 9.11 -16.23 -9.43
N TRP A 350 9.89 -17.30 -9.24
CA TRP A 350 10.06 -18.31 -10.28
C TRP A 350 8.77 -19.12 -10.46
N SER A 351 8.47 -19.48 -11.71
CA SER A 351 7.45 -20.48 -12.02
C SER A 351 7.72 -21.79 -11.25
N PRO A 352 6.71 -22.65 -11.07
CA PRO A 352 6.94 -24.03 -10.63
C PRO A 352 8.07 -24.70 -11.42
N LEU A 353 8.84 -25.55 -10.73
CA LEU A 353 9.94 -26.30 -11.33
C LEU A 353 9.37 -27.33 -12.31
N LEU A 354 9.68 -27.16 -13.59
CA LEU A 354 9.23 -28.06 -14.65
C LEU A 354 10.38 -28.93 -15.14
N PHE A 355 10.01 -30.04 -15.76
CA PHE A 355 10.93 -31.02 -16.32
C PHE A 355 10.62 -31.24 -17.81
N GLY A 356 11.67 -31.41 -18.61
CA GLY A 356 11.54 -31.82 -20.02
C GLY A 356 12.79 -32.56 -20.47
N ARG A 357 12.64 -33.55 -21.34
CA ARG A 357 13.75 -34.28 -21.98
C ARG A 357 13.81 -33.84 -23.45
N PRO A 358 15.01 -33.62 -24.05
CA PRO A 358 15.14 -33.45 -25.48
C PRO A 358 14.70 -34.72 -26.23
N TRP A 359 14.33 -34.59 -27.50
CA TRP A 359 13.85 -35.73 -28.29
C TRP A 359 14.85 -36.89 -28.29
N GLU A 360 14.35 -38.10 -28.10
CA GLU A 360 15.14 -39.33 -28.06
C GLU A 360 14.55 -40.28 -29.10
N ASP A 361 15.40 -40.84 -29.97
CA ASP A 361 14.95 -41.76 -31.01
C ASP A 361 14.56 -43.08 -30.35
N TYR A 362 13.26 -43.38 -30.36
CA TYR A 362 12.77 -44.68 -29.96
C TYR A 362 13.10 -45.68 -31.07
N ILE A 363 14.33 -46.23 -31.00
CA ILE A 363 14.67 -47.49 -31.65
C ILE A 363 13.66 -48.51 -31.14
N THR A 364 12.62 -48.72 -31.94
CA THR A 364 11.70 -49.83 -31.75
C THR A 364 12.57 -51.07 -31.86
N PRO A 365 12.63 -51.94 -30.83
CA PRO A 365 13.37 -53.19 -30.97
C PRO A 365 12.72 -53.96 -32.11
N GLU A 366 13.42 -54.04 -33.24
CA GLU A 366 13.04 -54.91 -34.34
C GLU A 366 12.95 -56.34 -33.75
N PRO A 367 11.85 -57.06 -33.98
CA PRO A 367 11.68 -58.39 -33.39
C PRO A 367 12.82 -59.30 -33.87
N ASP A 368 13.37 -60.08 -32.95
CA ASP A 368 14.61 -60.85 -33.13
C ASP A 368 14.64 -61.61 -34.47
N VAL A 369 15.52 -61.17 -35.38
CA VAL A 369 15.90 -61.94 -36.57
C VAL A 369 17.26 -62.59 -36.28
N GLU A 370 17.25 -63.91 -36.13
CA GLU A 370 18.47 -64.71 -35.99
C GLU A 370 19.39 -64.57 -37.23
N PRO A 371 20.71 -64.75 -37.06
CA PRO A 371 21.67 -64.38 -38.09
C PRO A 371 21.78 -65.43 -39.20
N GLU A 372 21.58 -65.01 -40.44
CA GLU A 372 22.18 -65.70 -41.60
C GLU A 372 23.35 -64.89 -42.17
N ASP A 373 24.33 -65.64 -42.68
CA ASP A 373 25.72 -65.23 -42.84
C ASP A 373 26.08 -65.03 -44.33
N ILE A 374 27.31 -64.57 -44.59
CA ILE A 374 28.08 -64.74 -45.85
C ILE A 374 27.87 -63.71 -47.01
N PHE A 375 28.91 -62.87 -47.17
CA PHE A 375 29.50 -62.32 -48.42
C PHE A 375 28.76 -61.19 -49.19
N THR A 376 29.40 -60.17 -49.79
CA THR A 376 30.83 -59.93 -50.09
C THR A 376 31.17 -58.43 -50.14
N LEU A 377 32.39 -58.04 -49.77
CA LEU A 377 32.98 -56.75 -50.18
C LEU A 377 33.46 -56.77 -51.64
N PRO A 378 33.55 -55.60 -52.29
CA PRO A 378 34.81 -55.31 -52.98
C PRO A 378 35.43 -53.96 -52.54
N THR A 379 36.64 -54.05 -52.01
CA THR A 379 37.53 -52.92 -51.71
C THR A 379 37.87 -52.11 -52.96
N LYS A 380 37.86 -50.77 -52.87
CA LYS A 380 38.77 -49.96 -53.68
C LYS A 380 39.37 -48.79 -52.92
N SER A 381 40.66 -48.90 -52.64
CA SER A 381 41.53 -47.87 -52.09
C SER A 381 41.93 -46.83 -53.14
N LYS A 382 42.13 -45.57 -52.73
CA LYS A 382 43.48 -44.99 -52.53
C LYS A 382 43.39 -43.56 -51.90
N PRO A 383 44.25 -43.21 -50.93
CA PRO A 383 44.44 -41.83 -50.45
C PRO A 383 45.64 -41.13 -51.10
N GLU A 384 45.63 -39.79 -51.08
CA GLU A 384 46.76 -38.84 -51.19
C GLU A 384 46.14 -37.42 -51.32
N ALA A 385 46.71 -36.29 -50.91
CA ALA A 385 47.76 -35.88 -49.99
C ALA A 385 47.85 -34.33 -50.13
N SER A 386 48.50 -33.66 -49.18
CA SER A 386 48.84 -32.23 -49.20
C SER A 386 49.51 -31.75 -50.51
N THR A 387 49.44 -30.47 -50.89
CA THR A 387 50.45 -29.43 -50.49
C THR A 387 50.05 -28.00 -50.94
N PRO A 388 50.76 -26.91 -50.52
CA PRO A 388 50.16 -25.57 -50.37
C PRO A 388 50.60 -24.55 -51.44
N LYS A 389 49.94 -23.38 -51.48
CA LYS A 389 50.66 -22.10 -51.68
C LYS A 389 49.95 -20.83 -51.20
N SER A 390 50.69 -20.12 -50.36
CA SER A 390 50.64 -18.68 -50.09
C SER A 390 50.25 -17.80 -51.29
N ARG A 391 49.43 -16.77 -51.01
CA ARG A 391 49.78 -15.38 -51.30
C ARG A 391 49.14 -14.47 -50.25
N GLY A 392 49.97 -13.67 -49.57
CA GLY A 392 49.52 -12.80 -48.49
C GLY A 392 48.95 -11.47 -48.99
N SER A 393 48.23 -10.78 -48.11
CA SER A 393 48.01 -9.33 -48.19
C SER A 393 48.44 -8.71 -46.88
N LYS A 394 49.42 -7.79 -46.93
CA LYS A 394 49.61 -6.81 -45.87
C LYS A 394 48.62 -5.67 -46.10
N HIS A 395 47.68 -5.52 -45.18
CA HIS A 395 47.06 -4.26 -44.79
C HIS A 395 47.19 -4.26 -43.27
N GLY A 396 47.70 -3.24 -42.60
CA GLY A 396 47.78 -1.84 -42.98
C GLY A 396 47.39 -1.08 -41.70
N ASP A 397 48.37 -0.82 -40.84
CA ASP A 397 48.18 -0.25 -39.50
C ASP A 397 47.75 1.22 -39.57
N GLU A 398 46.49 1.45 -39.92
CA GLU A 398 45.88 2.79 -39.98
C GLU A 398 44.50 2.83 -39.28
N GLY A 399 44.21 1.83 -38.43
CA GLY A 399 42.94 1.71 -37.69
C GLY A 399 43.01 2.04 -36.19
N ASN A 400 44.18 1.90 -35.55
CA ASN A 400 44.31 2.02 -34.10
C ASN A 400 44.55 3.45 -33.59
N LEU A 401 45.19 4.33 -34.38
CA LEU A 401 45.59 5.66 -33.91
C LEU A 401 44.38 6.56 -33.59
N GLY A 402 43.36 6.58 -34.45
CA GLY A 402 42.14 7.37 -34.22
C GLY A 402 41.35 6.93 -32.99
N LEU A 403 41.27 5.62 -32.73
CA LEU A 403 40.55 5.05 -31.60
C LEU A 403 41.29 5.33 -30.27
N VAL A 404 42.62 5.22 -30.27
CA VAL A 404 43.46 5.61 -29.13
C VAL A 404 43.35 7.11 -28.83
N ILE A 405 43.38 7.98 -29.85
CA ILE A 405 43.18 9.43 -29.67
C ILE A 405 41.80 9.72 -29.05
N LEU A 406 40.74 9.05 -29.53
CA LEU A 406 39.38 9.23 -28.99
C LEU A 406 39.29 8.81 -27.52
N LEU A 407 39.90 7.67 -27.14
CA LEU A 407 39.94 7.20 -25.75
C LEU A 407 40.75 8.13 -24.84
N VAL A 408 41.86 8.68 -25.31
CA VAL A 408 42.65 9.68 -24.57
C VAL A 408 41.82 10.94 -24.34
N LEU A 409 41.14 11.47 -25.38
CA LEU A 409 40.25 12.63 -25.24
C LEU A 409 39.11 12.38 -24.25
N PHE A 410 38.45 11.22 -24.33
CA PHE A 410 37.39 10.84 -23.37
C PHE A 410 37.93 10.77 -21.92
N SER A 411 39.11 10.17 -21.71
CA SER A 411 39.69 10.07 -20.36
C SER A 411 40.03 11.45 -19.77
N VAL A 412 40.50 12.40 -20.59
CA VAL A 412 40.74 13.80 -20.15
C VAL A 412 39.43 14.50 -19.77
N VAL A 413 38.34 14.31 -20.53
CA VAL A 413 37.03 14.89 -20.20
C VAL A 413 36.45 14.30 -18.90
N ILE A 414 36.59 12.98 -18.70
CA ILE A 414 36.16 12.31 -17.47
C ILE A 414 36.98 12.79 -16.26
N LEU A 415 38.30 12.88 -16.38
CA LEU A 415 39.15 13.37 -15.28
C LEU A 415 38.86 14.84 -14.94
N THR A 416 38.73 15.72 -15.93
CA THR A 416 38.43 17.15 -15.69
C THR A 416 37.06 17.38 -15.07
N THR A 417 36.04 16.60 -15.44
CA THR A 417 34.71 16.66 -14.80
C THR A 417 34.75 16.13 -13.36
N ILE A 418 35.46 15.02 -13.09
CA ILE A 418 35.66 14.51 -11.72
C ILE A 418 36.39 15.52 -10.85
N PHE A 419 37.51 16.09 -11.30
CA PHE A 419 38.24 17.13 -10.54
C PHE A 419 37.38 18.37 -10.30
N SER A 420 36.57 18.78 -11.27
CA SER A 420 35.63 19.90 -11.11
C SER A 420 34.56 19.62 -10.06
N LEU A 421 33.99 18.40 -10.03
CA LEU A 421 33.02 17.99 -9.00
C LEU A 421 33.67 17.94 -7.61
N ILE A 422 34.87 17.37 -7.49
CA ILE A 422 35.63 17.35 -6.23
C ILE A 422 35.91 18.78 -5.74
N PHE A 423 36.33 19.68 -6.63
CA PHE A 423 36.57 21.08 -6.30
C PHE A 423 35.28 21.80 -5.85
N VAL A 424 34.14 21.57 -6.52
CA VAL A 424 32.85 22.14 -6.12
C VAL A 424 32.39 21.60 -4.76
N VAL A 425 32.55 20.30 -4.50
CA VAL A 425 32.23 19.69 -3.20
C VAL A 425 33.15 20.25 -2.11
N TRP A 426 34.45 20.35 -2.35
CA TRP A 426 35.42 20.95 -1.43
C TRP A 426 35.11 22.43 -1.14
N MET A 427 34.77 23.22 -2.16
CA MET A 427 34.34 24.62 -2.00
C MET A 427 33.00 24.77 -1.27
N ARG A 428 32.09 23.78 -1.38
CA ARG A 428 30.85 23.73 -0.59
C ARG A 428 31.15 23.35 0.86
N GLN A 429 32.01 22.36 1.10
CA GLN A 429 32.44 21.93 2.43
C GLN A 429 33.14 23.08 3.17
N ARG A 430 34.14 23.70 2.54
CA ARG A 430 34.87 24.85 3.08
C ARG A 430 33.96 26.04 3.38
N ARG A 431 32.92 26.30 2.57
CA ARG A 431 31.91 27.32 2.89
C ARG A 431 31.06 26.97 4.12
N ARG A 432 30.70 25.70 4.34
CA ARG A 432 30.04 25.27 5.60
C ARG A 432 30.97 25.44 6.80
N ASP A 433 32.24 25.07 6.67
CA ASP A 433 33.23 25.17 7.76
C ASP A 433 33.54 26.63 8.15
N HIS A 434 33.46 27.57 7.21
CA HIS A 434 33.53 28.99 7.52
C HIS A 434 32.25 29.51 8.21
N ALA A 435 31.07 29.05 7.79
CA ALA A 435 29.80 29.42 8.43
C ALA A 435 29.73 28.91 9.89
N THR A 436 30.08 27.64 10.15
CA THR A 436 30.07 27.08 11.51
C THR A 436 31.09 27.76 12.43
N LYS A 437 32.26 28.16 11.92
CA LYS A 437 33.23 28.98 12.68
C LYS A 437 32.71 30.39 12.98
N GLN A 438 31.91 30.98 12.10
CA GLN A 438 31.31 32.29 12.32
C GLN A 438 30.20 32.23 13.41
N GLU A 439 29.37 31.18 13.40
CA GLU A 439 28.37 30.93 14.46
C GLU A 439 29.02 30.66 15.84
N LEU A 440 30.12 29.91 15.88
CA LEU A 440 30.87 29.68 17.13
C LEU A 440 31.49 30.97 17.68
N THR A 441 32.01 31.86 16.83
CA THR A 441 32.57 33.14 17.28
C THR A 441 31.52 34.17 17.67
N SER A 442 30.30 34.13 17.12
CA SER A 442 29.18 34.97 17.57
C SER A 442 28.63 34.51 18.93
N MET A 443 28.44 33.19 19.14
CA MET A 443 28.00 32.62 20.43
C MET A 443 28.94 32.93 21.59
N VAL A 444 30.26 32.85 21.39
CA VAL A 444 31.24 33.16 22.45
C VAL A 444 31.16 34.63 22.87
N LYS A 445 30.91 35.55 21.92
CA LYS A 445 30.84 36.99 22.18
C LYS A 445 29.59 37.40 22.99
N MET A 446 28.52 36.60 22.96
CA MET A 446 27.35 36.79 23.83
C MET A 446 27.55 36.29 25.27
N LYS A 447 28.59 35.49 25.55
CA LYS A 447 28.83 34.92 26.89
C LYS A 447 29.71 35.81 27.78
N SER A 448 30.34 36.85 27.21
CA SER A 448 31.36 37.68 27.88
C SER A 448 30.92 39.13 28.11
N ILE A 449 29.67 39.35 28.53
CA ILE A 449 29.20 40.63 29.07
C ILE A 449 29.16 40.48 30.59
N PRO A 450 30.10 41.06 31.35
CA PRO A 450 30.02 41.10 32.81
C PRO A 450 28.89 42.05 33.25
N ILE A 451 28.32 41.75 34.42
CA ILE A 451 27.26 42.52 35.10
C ILE A 451 27.84 43.80 35.70
#